data_AF-A0AAV9QQU6-F1
#
_entry.id   AF-A0AAV9QQU6-F1
#
_cell.length_a   1.000
_cell.length_b   1.000
_cell.length_c   1.000
_cell.angle_alpha   90.00
_cell.angle_beta   90.00
_cell.angle_gamma   90.00
#
_symmetry.space_group_name_H-M   'P 1'
#
loop_
_entity.id
_entity.type
_entity.pdbx_description
1 polymer ?
#
loop_
_entity_poly.entity_id
_entity_poly.type
_entity_poly.pdbx_seq_one_letter_code
_entity_poly.pdbx_strand_id
1 'polypeptide(L)'
;MESTPTSGTQTPASTMSSTTDETSTSSVSEIEAPTTTSTSRNLDFSTLQDLFPLAPSSGEQQLQHDPSSLWYILTTAVLLSFHREKLTGALWEYLATTNADSPQNEKELLEIARRIRESCLKASTLVGFPRAINALFSLQTSITTTHPSLSSILATDTSLRAPLDPTAKYDRGMSFFRQIYTKHTARVLSAMDSTSGGDLTHFAINCIYGELLSEHTIIGAQGTGLLEFVCCLADGCGPQAKG
;
A
#
# COMPACT_ATOMS: atom_id res chain seq x y z
N MET A 1 22.13 -61.37 4.06
CA MET A 1 22.63 -60.03 4.36
C MET A 1 21.83 -59.05 3.53
N GLU A 2 21.06 -58.26 4.26
CA GLU A 2 20.33 -57.02 3.96
C GLU A 2 19.68 -56.79 2.59
N SER A 3 18.35 -56.87 2.67
CA SER A 3 17.32 -56.38 1.77
C SER A 3 16.98 -54.92 2.11
N THR A 4 16.81 -54.07 1.10
CA THR A 4 16.03 -52.81 1.22
C THR A 4 14.94 -52.77 0.16
N PRO A 5 13.65 -52.74 0.54
CA PRO A 5 12.54 -52.63 -0.38
C PRO A 5 12.06 -51.18 -0.55
N THR A 6 11.38 -51.00 -1.67
CA THR A 6 10.63 -49.84 -2.16
C THR A 6 9.28 -49.64 -1.46
N SER A 7 8.83 -48.38 -1.49
CA SER A 7 7.43 -47.92 -1.59
C SER A 7 6.55 -47.82 -0.34
N GLY A 8 5.83 -46.70 -0.22
CA GLY A 8 4.55 -46.61 0.46
C GLY A 8 4.32 -45.34 1.29
N THR A 9 3.95 -44.23 0.65
CA THR A 9 3.35 -43.07 1.36
C THR A 9 1.90 -43.40 1.71
N GLN A 10 1.58 -43.47 2.99
CA GLN A 10 0.21 -43.69 3.48
C GLN A 10 -0.47 -42.35 3.81
N THR A 11 -1.66 -42.16 3.26
CA THR A 11 -2.62 -41.10 3.61
C THR A 11 -3.54 -41.61 4.73
N PRO A 12 -3.80 -40.86 5.81
CA PRO A 12 -4.88 -41.18 6.73
C PRO A 12 -6.22 -40.61 6.23
N ALA A 13 -7.22 -41.48 6.09
CA ALA A 13 -8.60 -41.12 5.84
C ALA A 13 -9.28 -40.68 7.14
N SER A 14 -10.01 -39.56 7.11
CA SER A 14 -10.82 -39.08 8.24
C SER A 14 -12.15 -39.84 8.29
N THR A 15 -12.36 -40.57 9.39
CA THR A 15 -13.60 -41.27 9.71
C THR A 15 -14.65 -40.30 10.23
N MET A 16 -15.84 -40.32 9.65
CA MET A 16 -17.03 -39.69 10.23
C MET A 16 -17.63 -40.58 11.32
N SER A 17 -18.07 -39.98 12.42
CA SER A 17 -19.05 -40.57 13.32
C SER A 17 -19.93 -39.49 13.92
N SER A 18 -21.21 -39.58 13.59
CA SER A 18 -22.34 -38.94 14.25
C SER A 18 -22.73 -39.71 15.51
N THR A 19 -23.08 -39.01 16.59
CA THR A 19 -24.15 -39.42 17.52
C THR A 19 -24.53 -38.26 18.43
N THR A 20 -25.76 -38.35 18.91
CA THR A 20 -26.76 -37.35 19.29
C THR A 20 -26.73 -36.86 20.74
N ASP A 21 -27.34 -35.69 20.93
CA ASP A 21 -28.14 -35.18 22.06
C ASP A 21 -27.60 -35.23 23.49
N GLU A 22 -27.52 -34.05 24.13
CA GLU A 22 -28.36 -33.77 25.30
C GLU A 22 -28.47 -32.26 25.60
N THR A 23 -29.68 -31.89 26.01
CA THR A 23 -30.15 -30.54 26.30
C THR A 23 -29.67 -30.08 27.67
N SER A 24 -29.19 -28.83 27.79
CA SER A 24 -29.17 -28.11 29.07
C SER A 24 -29.31 -26.62 28.84
N THR A 25 -30.48 -26.11 29.20
CA THR A 25 -30.85 -24.70 29.26
C THR A 25 -30.11 -24.01 30.40
N SER A 26 -29.36 -22.96 30.11
CA SER A 26 -29.02 -21.94 31.11
C SER A 26 -29.25 -20.55 30.51
N SER A 27 -30.21 -19.85 31.13
CA SER A 27 -30.64 -18.51 30.81
C SER A 27 -29.54 -17.53 31.25
N VAL A 28 -28.93 -16.82 30.29
CA VAL A 28 -28.04 -15.69 30.57
C VAL A 28 -28.84 -14.42 30.37
N SER A 29 -29.08 -13.72 31.47
CA SER A 29 -29.77 -12.44 31.54
C SER A 29 -29.14 -11.41 30.60
N GLU A 30 -30.00 -10.74 29.83
CA GLU A 30 -29.67 -9.57 29.03
C GLU A 30 -29.18 -8.44 29.95
N ILE A 31 -27.87 -8.16 29.91
CA ILE A 31 -27.33 -6.89 30.37
C ILE A 31 -27.32 -5.98 29.15
N GLU A 32 -28.28 -5.07 29.13
CA GLU A 32 -28.41 -3.99 28.15
C GLU A 32 -27.16 -3.12 28.20
N ALA A 33 -26.26 -3.28 27.21
CA ALA A 33 -25.08 -2.45 27.08
C ALA A 33 -25.50 -1.04 26.64
N PRO A 34 -24.91 0.03 27.21
CA PRO A 34 -25.28 1.39 26.87
C PRO A 34 -24.93 1.66 25.40
N THR A 35 -25.94 2.07 24.63
CA THR A 35 -25.83 2.53 23.24
C THR A 35 -24.98 3.80 23.22
N THR A 36 -23.66 3.66 23.16
CA THR A 36 -22.79 4.77 22.77
C THR A 36 -23.05 5.05 21.31
N THR A 37 -23.87 6.06 21.04
CA THR A 37 -23.98 6.70 19.73
C THR A 37 -22.62 7.36 19.41
N SER A 38 -21.69 6.53 18.95
CA SER A 38 -20.47 6.96 18.29
C SER A 38 -20.89 7.76 17.06
N THR A 39 -20.99 9.07 17.22
CA THR A 39 -21.00 10.01 16.09
C THR A 39 -19.64 9.86 15.43
N SER A 40 -19.55 8.95 14.45
CA SER A 40 -18.37 8.78 13.62
C SER A 40 -18.14 10.10 12.91
N ARG A 41 -17.25 10.94 13.44
CA ARG A 41 -16.82 12.14 12.75
C ARG A 41 -16.16 11.68 11.45
N ASN A 42 -16.84 11.93 10.33
CA ASN A 42 -16.25 11.69 9.01
C ASN A 42 -14.99 12.56 8.89
N LEU A 43 -13.94 11.99 8.31
CA LEU A 43 -12.69 12.70 8.07
C LEU A 43 -12.94 13.83 7.06
N ASP A 44 -12.51 15.04 7.38
CA ASP A 44 -12.61 16.19 6.49
C ASP A 44 -11.40 16.27 5.57
N PHE A 45 -11.58 15.83 4.33
CA PHE A 45 -10.53 15.85 3.32
C PHE A 45 -10.18 17.25 2.83
N SER A 46 -11.10 18.23 2.95
CA SER A 46 -10.80 19.62 2.56
C SER A 46 -9.77 20.22 3.51
N THR A 47 -9.94 20.03 4.82
CA THR A 47 -8.95 20.41 5.83
C THR A 47 -7.59 19.73 5.58
N LEU A 48 -7.57 18.45 5.18
CA LEU A 48 -6.31 17.76 4.86
C LEU A 48 -5.64 18.31 3.60
N GLN A 49 -6.42 18.64 2.57
CA GLN A 49 -5.93 19.27 1.35
C GLN A 49 -5.32 20.64 1.66
N ASP A 50 -5.96 21.44 2.51
CA ASP A 50 -5.51 22.79 2.89
C ASP A 50 -4.18 22.80 3.67
N LEU A 51 -3.80 21.67 4.30
CA LEU A 51 -2.47 21.53 4.92
C LEU A 51 -1.32 21.54 3.91
N PHE A 52 -1.60 21.32 2.63
CA PHE A 52 -0.63 21.34 1.56
C PHE A 52 -0.79 22.63 0.75
N PRO A 53 -0.01 23.69 1.06
CA PRO A 53 -0.16 24.95 0.36
C PRO A 53 0.12 24.75 -1.14
N LEU A 54 -0.78 25.23 -1.98
CA LEU A 54 -0.52 25.39 -3.42
C LEU A 54 0.76 26.21 -3.56
N ALA A 55 1.79 25.67 -4.22
CA ALA A 55 3.01 26.43 -4.43
C ALA A 55 2.65 27.73 -5.18
N PRO A 56 3.17 28.89 -4.74
CA PRO A 56 2.94 30.13 -5.48
C PRO A 56 3.48 29.94 -6.90
N SER A 57 2.63 30.23 -7.89
CA SER A 57 2.96 30.24 -9.31
C SER A 57 4.02 31.30 -9.59
N SER A 58 5.26 30.98 -9.22
CA SER A 58 6.43 31.80 -9.46
C SER A 58 6.92 31.42 -10.85
N GLY A 59 6.91 32.38 -11.77
CA GLY A 59 7.38 32.17 -13.13
C GLY A 59 8.79 31.60 -13.17
N GLU A 60 9.06 30.86 -14.25
CA GLU A 60 10.34 30.24 -14.64
C GLU A 60 10.52 28.75 -14.27
N GLN A 61 10.13 27.90 -15.23
CA GLN A 61 10.70 26.58 -15.54
C GLN A 61 11.08 25.65 -14.36
N GLN A 62 10.14 25.33 -13.48
CA GLN A 62 10.27 24.18 -12.59
C GLN A 62 9.64 22.92 -13.21
N LEU A 63 10.43 21.85 -13.21
CA LEU A 63 10.08 20.50 -13.66
C LEU A 63 8.75 20.01 -13.09
N GLN A 64 7.70 20.01 -13.92
CA GLN A 64 6.54 19.09 -14.06
C GLN A 64 5.92 18.34 -12.84
N HIS A 65 6.22 18.68 -11.59
CA HIS A 65 5.47 18.13 -10.45
C HIS A 65 4.51 19.19 -9.93
N ASP A 66 3.23 19.00 -10.25
CA ASP A 66 2.17 19.80 -9.67
C ASP A 66 2.03 19.43 -8.18
N PRO A 67 2.37 20.34 -7.24
CA PRO A 67 2.23 20.11 -5.80
C PRO A 67 0.78 19.77 -5.40
N SER A 68 -0.22 20.08 -6.25
CA SER A 68 -1.61 19.65 -6.09
C SER A 68 -1.77 18.12 -6.00
N SER A 69 -0.84 17.35 -6.57
CA SER A 69 -0.95 15.89 -6.65
C SER A 69 -0.41 15.15 -5.42
N LEU A 70 0.40 15.80 -4.59
CA LEU A 70 1.12 15.14 -3.51
C LEU A 70 0.25 14.87 -2.28
N TRP A 71 -0.71 15.76 -1.99
CA TRP A 71 -1.47 15.68 -0.74
C TRP A 71 -2.28 14.39 -0.62
N TYR A 72 -2.90 13.90 -1.71
CA TYR A 72 -3.71 12.67 -1.66
C TYR A 72 -2.83 11.41 -1.66
N ILE A 73 -1.61 11.48 -2.21
CA ILE A 73 -0.60 10.43 -2.10
C ILE A 73 -0.21 10.24 -0.64
N LEU A 74 0.14 11.33 0.04
CA LEU A 74 0.53 11.30 1.45
C LEU A 74 -0.66 11.00 2.37
N THR A 75 -1.85 11.52 2.05
CA THR A 75 -3.08 11.16 2.76
C THR A 75 -3.34 9.66 2.66
N THR A 76 -3.18 9.05 1.48
CA THR A 76 -3.30 7.58 1.32
C THR A 76 -2.33 6.85 2.24
N ALA A 77 -1.06 7.26 2.30
CA ALA A 77 -0.05 6.68 3.19
C ALA A 77 -0.46 6.77 4.67
N VAL A 78 -0.95 7.93 5.11
CA VAL A 78 -1.47 8.17 6.48
C VAL A 78 -2.67 7.26 6.77
N LEU A 79 -3.64 7.17 5.86
CA LEU A 79 -4.84 6.34 6.04
C LEU A 79 -4.47 4.87 6.25
N LEU A 80 -3.52 4.34 5.48
CA LEU A 80 -3.05 2.97 5.67
C LEU A 80 -2.31 2.82 7.01
N SER A 81 -1.42 3.75 7.34
CA SER A 81 -0.66 3.73 8.59
C SER A 81 -1.57 3.74 9.83
N PHE A 82 -2.68 4.49 9.79
CA PHE A 82 -3.66 4.57 10.89
C PHE A 82 -4.83 3.57 10.78
N HIS A 83 -4.75 2.60 9.88
CA HIS A 83 -5.73 1.51 9.78
C HIS A 83 -7.13 2.06 9.45
N ARG A 84 -7.16 2.95 8.45
CA ARG A 84 -8.35 3.63 7.94
C ARG A 84 -8.53 3.34 6.45
N GLU A 85 -8.32 2.09 6.05
CA GLU A 85 -8.31 1.65 4.66
C GLU A 85 -9.62 1.96 3.93
N LYS A 86 -10.76 1.94 4.64
CA LYS A 86 -12.08 2.32 4.08
C LYS A 86 -12.14 3.78 3.63
N LEU A 87 -11.35 4.67 4.24
CA LEU A 87 -11.34 6.08 3.88
C LEU A 87 -10.62 6.33 2.54
N THR A 88 -9.91 5.34 1.98
CA THR A 88 -9.32 5.45 0.64
C THR A 88 -10.40 5.56 -0.44
N GLY A 89 -11.54 4.87 -0.29
CA GLY A 89 -12.70 5.05 -1.18
C GLY A 89 -13.33 6.44 -1.02
N ALA A 90 -13.50 6.90 0.22
CA ALA A 90 -14.05 8.23 0.48
C ALA A 90 -13.14 9.37 -0.03
N LEU A 91 -11.81 9.19 0.05
CA LEU A 91 -10.83 10.11 -0.54
C LEU A 91 -11.02 10.22 -2.06
N TRP A 92 -11.23 9.09 -2.74
CA TRP A 92 -11.54 9.09 -4.16
C TRP A 92 -12.83 9.86 -4.48
N GLU A 93 -13.92 9.62 -3.74
CA GLU A 93 -15.19 10.32 -3.95
C GLU A 93 -15.04 11.83 -3.80
N TYR A 94 -14.29 12.26 -2.78
CA TYR A 94 -13.97 13.66 -2.56
C TYR A 94 -13.17 14.26 -3.73
N LEU A 95 -12.11 13.57 -4.19
CA LEU A 95 -11.30 14.01 -5.33
C LEU A 95 -12.13 14.08 -6.62
N ALA A 96 -12.97 13.07 -6.85
CA ALA A 96 -13.77 12.98 -8.07
C ALA A 96 -14.88 14.03 -8.14
N THR A 97 -15.50 14.35 -7.00
CA THR A 97 -16.50 15.43 -6.91
C THR A 97 -15.87 16.81 -7.05
N THR A 98 -14.71 17.03 -6.44
CA THR A 98 -14.00 18.33 -6.52
C THR A 98 -13.49 18.64 -7.93
N ASN A 99 -13.23 17.62 -8.76
CA ASN A 99 -12.78 17.77 -10.15
C ASN A 99 -13.90 17.71 -11.20
N ALA A 100 -15.17 17.60 -10.78
CA ALA A 100 -16.31 17.32 -11.66
C ALA A 100 -16.55 18.37 -12.78
N ASP A 101 -16.16 19.63 -12.56
CA ASP A 101 -16.48 20.75 -13.47
C ASP A 101 -15.45 20.98 -14.60
N SER A 102 -14.39 20.17 -14.70
CA SER A 102 -13.33 20.33 -15.71
C SER A 102 -13.56 19.48 -16.98
N PRO A 103 -13.51 20.03 -18.20
CA PRO A 103 -13.59 19.23 -19.44
C PRO A 103 -12.44 18.22 -19.63
N GLN A 104 -11.33 18.36 -18.90
CA GLN A 104 -10.19 17.42 -18.86
C GLN A 104 -10.33 16.31 -17.79
N ASN A 105 -11.47 16.23 -17.08
CA ASN A 105 -11.66 15.46 -15.85
C ASN A 105 -11.35 13.96 -15.98
N GLU A 106 -11.73 13.26 -17.05
CA GLU A 106 -11.57 11.80 -17.09
C GLU A 106 -10.10 11.33 -17.09
N LYS A 107 -9.21 12.04 -17.80
CA LYS A 107 -7.78 11.71 -17.80
C LYS A 107 -7.14 12.00 -16.43
N GLU A 108 -7.50 13.13 -15.84
CA GLU A 108 -7.00 13.55 -14.53
C GLU A 108 -7.43 12.57 -13.42
N LEU A 109 -8.71 12.18 -13.43
CA LEU A 109 -9.24 11.16 -12.52
C LEU A 109 -8.57 9.81 -12.71
N LEU A 110 -8.26 9.42 -13.95
CA LEU A 110 -7.51 8.19 -14.20
C LEU A 110 -6.08 8.26 -13.60
N GLU A 111 -5.41 9.40 -13.73
CA GLU A 111 -4.10 9.63 -13.11
C GLU A 111 -4.17 9.59 -11.58
N ILE A 112 -5.17 10.26 -10.98
CA ILE A 112 -5.43 10.23 -9.53
C ILE A 112 -5.65 8.79 -9.06
N ALA A 113 -6.53 8.02 -9.72
CA ALA A 113 -6.81 6.64 -9.36
C ALA A 113 -5.54 5.76 -9.40
N ARG A 114 -4.71 5.92 -10.44
CA ARG A 114 -3.43 5.20 -10.57
C ARG A 114 -2.45 5.61 -9.47
N ARG A 115 -2.36 6.89 -9.13
CA ARG A 115 -1.50 7.39 -8.04
C ARG A 115 -1.95 6.87 -6.67
N ILE A 116 -3.25 6.79 -6.38
CA ILE A 116 -3.75 6.19 -5.13
C ILE A 116 -3.42 4.68 -5.11
N ARG A 117 -3.65 3.95 -6.21
CA ARG A 117 -3.28 2.52 -6.31
C ARG A 117 -1.80 2.28 -6.05
N GLU A 118 -0.95 3.06 -6.70
CA GLU A 118 0.50 3.00 -6.53
C GLU A 118 0.92 3.37 -5.11
N SER A 119 0.24 4.34 -4.48
CA SER A 119 0.49 4.73 -3.09
C SER A 119 0.20 3.57 -2.13
N CYS A 120 -0.93 2.90 -2.30
CA CYS A 120 -1.26 1.69 -1.53
C CYS A 120 -0.20 0.60 -1.70
N LEU A 121 0.23 0.34 -2.95
CA LEU A 121 1.21 -0.69 -3.26
C LEU A 121 2.58 -0.37 -2.64
N LYS A 122 3.08 0.86 -2.77
CA LYS A 122 4.37 1.26 -2.19
C LYS A 122 4.34 1.24 -0.66
N ALA A 123 3.29 1.79 -0.05
CA ALA A 123 3.12 1.82 1.40
C ALA A 123 3.07 0.40 2.02
N SER A 124 2.59 -0.60 1.27
CA SER A 124 2.39 -1.98 1.75
C SER A 124 3.63 -2.62 2.39
N THR A 125 4.82 -2.20 1.99
CA THR A 125 6.09 -2.73 2.52
C THR A 125 6.43 -2.22 3.91
N LEU A 126 5.88 -1.07 4.29
CA LEU A 126 6.08 -0.45 5.61
C LEU A 126 4.89 -0.70 6.53
N VAL A 127 3.67 -0.60 6.01
CA VAL A 127 2.44 -0.66 6.83
C VAL A 127 1.70 -2.01 6.74
N GLY A 128 2.18 -2.91 5.88
CA GLY A 128 1.66 -4.27 5.70
C GLY A 128 0.73 -4.46 4.50
N PHE A 129 0.90 -5.59 3.80
CA PHE A 129 0.09 -6.01 2.66
C PHE A 129 -1.43 -6.07 2.92
N PRO A 130 -1.92 -6.61 4.06
CA PRO A 130 -3.37 -6.66 4.30
C PRO A 130 -4.06 -5.30 4.24
N ARG A 131 -3.37 -4.23 4.65
CA ARG A 131 -3.90 -2.86 4.61
C ARG A 131 -4.03 -2.35 3.19
N ALA A 132 -2.98 -2.54 2.40
CA ALA A 132 -2.99 -2.18 0.99
C ALA A 132 -4.11 -2.92 0.24
N ILE A 133 -4.32 -4.21 0.50
CA ILE A 133 -5.40 -5.01 -0.09
C ILE A 133 -6.76 -4.38 0.26
N ASN A 134 -7.03 -4.14 1.53
CA ASN A 134 -8.31 -3.56 1.97
C ASN A 134 -8.56 -2.16 1.39
N ALA A 135 -7.52 -1.32 1.31
CA ALA A 135 -7.61 0.01 0.75
C ALA A 135 -7.88 -0.02 -0.77
N LEU A 136 -7.20 -0.92 -1.49
CA LEU A 136 -7.42 -1.13 -2.92
C LEU A 136 -8.83 -1.65 -3.22
N PHE A 137 -9.37 -2.55 -2.39
CA PHE A 137 -10.78 -2.96 -2.51
C PHE A 137 -11.73 -1.79 -2.29
N SER A 138 -11.52 -1.01 -1.23
CA SER A 138 -12.35 0.17 -0.95
C SER A 138 -12.31 1.19 -2.10
N LEU A 139 -11.12 1.43 -2.66
CA LEU A 139 -10.94 2.31 -3.82
C LEU A 139 -11.66 1.76 -5.05
N GLN A 140 -11.46 0.47 -5.36
CA GLN A 140 -12.09 -0.17 -6.52
C GLN A 140 -13.61 -0.09 -6.44
N THR A 141 -14.21 -0.44 -5.30
CA THR A 141 -15.66 -0.35 -5.10
C THR A 141 -16.17 1.05 -5.40
N SER A 142 -15.52 2.07 -4.84
CA SER A 142 -15.94 3.46 -5.05
C SER A 142 -15.78 3.93 -6.50
N ILE A 143 -14.67 3.58 -7.16
CA ILE A 143 -14.48 3.86 -8.60
C ILE A 143 -15.54 3.15 -9.45
N THR A 144 -15.81 1.87 -9.22
CA THR A 144 -16.82 1.12 -9.98
C THR A 144 -18.22 1.74 -9.81
N THR A 145 -18.56 2.20 -8.61
CA THR A 145 -19.86 2.83 -8.34
C THR A 145 -19.98 4.22 -8.96
N THR A 146 -18.92 5.04 -8.91
CA THR A 146 -18.98 6.45 -9.33
C THR A 146 -18.57 6.68 -10.78
N HIS A 147 -17.63 5.88 -11.30
CA HIS A 147 -16.99 6.05 -12.62
C HIS A 147 -16.75 4.68 -13.30
N PRO A 148 -17.79 3.97 -13.76
CA PRO A 148 -17.67 2.64 -14.35
C PRO A 148 -16.83 2.59 -15.65
N SER A 149 -16.77 3.68 -16.43
CA SER A 149 -15.88 3.78 -17.60
C SER A 149 -14.41 3.71 -17.18
N LEU A 150 -14.01 4.50 -16.18
CA LEU A 150 -12.67 4.48 -15.60
C LEU A 150 -12.34 3.12 -14.98
N SER A 151 -13.30 2.51 -14.28
CA SER A 151 -13.13 1.16 -13.74
C SER A 151 -12.76 0.15 -14.83
N SER A 152 -13.37 0.25 -16.02
CA SER A 152 -13.09 -0.63 -17.15
C SER A 152 -11.69 -0.40 -17.72
N ILE A 153 -11.25 0.86 -17.80
CA ILE A 153 -9.89 1.20 -18.24
C ILE A 153 -8.84 0.68 -17.24
N LEU A 154 -9.03 0.94 -15.95
CA LEU A 154 -8.11 0.52 -14.88
C LEU A 154 -7.96 -1.00 -14.79
N ALA A 155 -8.99 -1.76 -15.14
CA ALA A 155 -8.96 -3.23 -15.19
C ALA A 155 -8.00 -3.76 -16.28
N THR A 156 -7.62 -2.94 -17.25
CA THR A 156 -6.66 -3.30 -18.31
C THR A 156 -5.21 -2.96 -17.95
N ASP A 157 -4.97 -2.26 -16.84
CA ASP A 157 -3.62 -1.93 -16.39
C ASP A 157 -2.81 -3.21 -16.08
N THR A 158 -1.57 -3.27 -16.56
CA THR A 158 -0.65 -4.38 -16.31
C THR A 158 0.45 -3.97 -15.34
N SER A 159 1.12 -4.96 -14.74
CA SER A 159 2.22 -4.70 -13.81
C SER A 159 3.40 -4.04 -14.53
N LEU A 160 3.82 -2.87 -14.04
CA LEU A 160 5.05 -2.20 -14.49
C LEU A 160 6.33 -2.96 -14.08
N ARG A 161 6.20 -3.89 -13.13
CA ARG A 161 7.33 -4.56 -12.45
C ARG A 161 7.57 -5.97 -12.97
N ALA A 162 6.52 -6.63 -13.46
CA ALA A 162 6.59 -8.00 -13.97
C ALA A 162 7.54 -8.17 -15.17
N PRO A 163 7.65 -7.22 -16.13
CA PRO A 163 8.52 -7.39 -17.30
C PRO A 163 10.02 -7.30 -17.01
N LEU A 164 10.44 -6.91 -15.81
CA LEU A 164 11.85 -6.70 -15.49
C LEU A 164 12.56 -8.03 -15.25
N ASP A 165 13.75 -8.20 -15.83
CA ASP A 165 14.60 -9.35 -15.54
C ASP A 165 15.30 -9.20 -14.17
N PRO A 166 15.78 -10.32 -13.58
CA PRO A 166 16.43 -10.29 -12.26
C PRO A 166 17.64 -9.35 -12.18
N THR A 167 18.45 -9.24 -13.23
CA THR A 167 19.63 -8.36 -13.23
C THR A 167 19.20 -6.89 -13.21
N ALA A 168 18.23 -6.52 -14.03
CA ALA A 168 17.69 -5.16 -14.04
C ALA A 168 17.08 -4.75 -12.70
N LYS A 169 16.44 -5.68 -11.99
CA LYS A 169 15.89 -5.46 -10.64
C LYS A 169 17.00 -5.23 -9.60
N TYR A 170 18.03 -6.07 -9.63
CA TYR A 170 19.19 -5.92 -8.75
C TYR A 170 19.90 -4.58 -8.98
N ASP A 171 20.21 -4.25 -10.23
CA ASP A 171 20.99 -3.05 -10.58
C ASP A 171 20.28 -1.76 -10.17
N ARG A 172 18.98 -1.65 -10.47
CA ARG A 172 18.19 -0.48 -10.04
C ARG A 172 18.06 -0.42 -8.51
N GLY A 173 17.84 -1.56 -7.87
CA GLY A 173 17.68 -1.63 -6.41
C GLY A 173 18.95 -1.23 -5.68
N MET A 174 20.09 -1.73 -6.14
CA MET A 174 21.40 -1.37 -5.59
C MET A 174 21.74 0.10 -5.85
N SER A 175 21.41 0.62 -7.04
CA SER A 175 21.57 2.04 -7.36
C SER A 175 20.76 2.93 -6.42
N PHE A 176 19.47 2.62 -6.25
CA PHE A 176 18.56 3.39 -5.41
C PHE A 176 18.93 3.28 -3.92
N PHE A 177 19.28 2.09 -3.45
CA PHE A 177 19.75 1.87 -2.07
C PHE A 177 20.99 2.71 -1.75
N ARG A 178 21.95 2.81 -2.68
CA ARG A 178 23.14 3.65 -2.53
C ARG A 178 22.82 5.13 -2.47
N GLN A 179 21.76 5.58 -3.15
CA GLN A 179 21.33 6.99 -3.11
C GLN A 179 20.74 7.37 -1.75
N ILE A 180 19.97 6.47 -1.14
CA ILE A 180 19.38 6.66 0.20
C ILE A 180 20.49 6.61 1.26
N TYR A 181 21.19 5.48 1.37
CA TYR A 181 22.12 5.27 2.47
C TYR A 181 23.49 5.92 2.27
N THR A 182 23.80 6.40 1.07
CA THR A 182 25.04 7.11 0.69
C THR A 182 26.29 6.54 1.38
N LYS A 183 26.82 7.27 2.37
CA LYS A 183 28.04 6.96 3.15
C LYS A 183 27.93 5.71 4.02
N HIS A 184 26.72 5.22 4.25
CA HIS A 184 26.44 4.08 5.13
C HIS A 184 26.05 2.81 4.39
N THR A 185 25.95 2.84 3.05
CA THR A 185 25.49 1.72 2.22
C THR A 185 26.16 0.39 2.60
N ALA A 186 27.49 0.32 2.59
CA ALA A 186 28.22 -0.92 2.86
C ALA A 186 27.96 -1.47 4.28
N ARG A 187 27.87 -0.57 5.27
CA ARG A 187 27.58 -0.95 6.66
C ARG A 187 26.17 -1.51 6.80
N VAL A 188 25.18 -0.86 6.18
CA VAL A 188 23.78 -1.30 6.26
C VAL A 188 23.60 -2.64 5.53
N LEU A 189 24.18 -2.81 4.34
CA LEU A 189 24.16 -4.09 3.61
C LEU A 189 24.79 -5.22 4.43
N SER A 190 25.98 -5.00 4.99
CA SER A 190 26.65 -6.02 5.81
C SER A 190 25.83 -6.40 7.05
N ALA A 191 25.17 -5.43 7.68
CA ALA A 191 24.28 -5.69 8.81
C ALA A 191 23.03 -6.48 8.39
N MET A 192 22.35 -6.09 7.31
CA MET A 192 21.18 -6.82 6.79
C MET A 192 21.55 -8.25 6.38
N ASP A 193 22.69 -8.42 5.71
CA ASP A 193 23.17 -9.71 5.21
C ASP A 193 23.48 -10.67 6.35
N SER A 194 24.27 -10.21 7.33
CA SER A 194 24.66 -11.03 8.48
C SER A 194 23.50 -11.36 9.43
N THR A 195 22.51 -10.48 9.58
CA THR A 195 21.40 -10.68 10.52
C THR A 195 20.32 -11.62 10.01
N SER A 196 20.19 -11.81 8.70
CA SER A 196 19.18 -12.68 8.10
C SER A 196 19.76 -13.86 7.30
N GLY A 197 21.07 -14.06 7.30
CA GLY A 197 21.72 -15.05 6.42
C GLY A 197 21.61 -14.71 4.92
N GLY A 198 21.55 -13.42 4.58
CA GLY A 198 21.50 -12.92 3.21
C GLY A 198 20.10 -12.64 2.64
N ASP A 199 19.05 -13.27 3.18
CA ASP A 199 17.69 -13.16 2.62
C ASP A 199 17.11 -11.75 2.69
N LEU A 200 17.30 -11.02 3.79
CA LEU A 200 16.85 -9.64 3.95
C LEU A 200 17.53 -8.72 2.94
N THR A 201 18.84 -8.88 2.73
CA THR A 201 19.57 -8.12 1.70
C THR A 201 19.06 -8.46 0.31
N HIS A 202 18.94 -9.76 0.00
CA HIS A 202 18.45 -10.21 -1.30
C HIS A 202 17.05 -9.65 -1.59
N PHE A 203 16.11 -9.83 -0.67
CA PHE A 203 14.73 -9.40 -0.83
C PHE A 203 14.60 -7.87 -0.86
N ALA A 204 15.32 -7.16 0.01
CA ALA A 204 15.31 -5.71 0.01
C ALA A 204 15.83 -5.14 -1.31
N ILE A 205 16.98 -5.61 -1.79
CA ILE A 205 17.57 -5.07 -3.02
C ILE A 205 16.76 -5.45 -4.25
N ASN A 206 16.37 -6.72 -4.40
CA ASN A 206 15.69 -7.15 -5.62
C ASN A 206 14.22 -6.73 -5.64
N CYS A 207 13.48 -6.94 -4.55
CA CYS A 207 12.03 -6.76 -4.54
C CYS A 207 11.62 -5.36 -4.03
N ILE A 208 12.19 -4.89 -2.93
CA ILE A 208 11.72 -3.65 -2.30
C ILE A 208 12.31 -2.42 -3.01
N TYR A 209 13.62 -2.23 -2.94
CA TYR A 209 14.28 -1.11 -3.62
C TYR A 209 14.28 -1.29 -5.13
N GLY A 210 14.47 -2.53 -5.61
CA GLY A 210 14.55 -2.86 -7.02
C GLY A 210 13.21 -2.74 -7.74
N GLU A 211 12.33 -3.72 -7.53
CA GLU A 211 11.02 -3.76 -8.21
C GLU A 211 10.07 -2.66 -7.75
N LEU A 212 9.93 -2.46 -6.44
CA LEU A 212 8.85 -1.64 -5.90
C LEU A 212 9.17 -0.14 -5.94
N LEU A 213 10.21 0.27 -5.22
CA LEU A 213 10.41 1.68 -4.90
C LEU A 213 11.06 2.45 -6.07
N SER A 214 12.02 1.84 -6.78
CA SER A 214 12.68 2.46 -7.94
C SER A 214 11.77 2.72 -9.14
N GLU A 215 10.53 2.20 -9.15
CA GLU A 215 9.55 2.49 -10.18
C GLU A 215 8.88 3.85 -9.93
N HIS A 216 9.27 4.88 -10.68
CA HIS A 216 8.86 6.26 -10.43
C HIS A 216 7.86 6.82 -11.44
N THR A 217 7.40 6.05 -12.43
CA THR A 217 6.58 6.60 -13.54
C THR A 217 5.21 7.14 -13.11
N ILE A 218 4.61 6.63 -12.03
CA ILE A 218 3.26 7.06 -11.57
C ILE A 218 3.33 8.21 -10.55
N ILE A 219 4.17 8.08 -9.51
CA ILE A 219 4.24 9.02 -8.36
C ILE A 219 5.45 9.96 -8.44
N GLY A 220 6.48 9.60 -9.20
CA GLY A 220 7.77 10.29 -9.18
C GLY A 220 8.66 9.90 -8.00
N ALA A 221 9.94 10.28 -8.07
CA ALA A 221 10.93 9.96 -7.04
C ALA A 221 10.65 10.71 -5.72
N GLN A 222 10.33 12.01 -5.80
CA GLN A 222 10.04 12.84 -4.63
C GLN A 222 8.79 12.35 -3.88
N GLY A 223 7.70 12.09 -4.62
CA GLY A 223 6.47 11.58 -4.02
C GLY A 223 6.68 10.20 -3.37
N THR A 224 7.52 9.36 -3.97
CA THR A 224 7.86 8.04 -3.42
C THR A 224 8.60 8.18 -2.08
N GLY A 225 9.67 8.98 -2.03
CA GLY A 225 10.43 9.18 -0.79
C GLY A 225 9.60 9.82 0.31
N LEU A 226 8.75 10.81 0.00
CA LEU A 226 7.86 11.43 0.98
C LEU A 226 6.79 10.45 1.50
N LEU A 227 6.25 9.59 0.63
CA LEU A 227 5.32 8.53 1.04
C LEU A 227 5.99 7.57 2.03
N GLU A 228 7.21 7.12 1.74
CA GLU A 228 7.96 6.23 2.62
C GLU A 228 8.28 6.90 3.97
N PHE A 229 8.69 8.17 3.94
CA PHE A 229 8.91 8.98 5.12
C PHE A 229 7.67 9.06 6.01
N VAL A 230 6.51 9.36 5.42
CA VAL A 230 5.24 9.45 6.14
C VAL A 230 4.84 8.11 6.76
N CYS A 231 4.98 6.99 6.02
CA CYS A 231 4.74 5.66 6.56
C CYS A 231 5.66 5.36 7.74
N CYS A 232 6.97 5.59 7.61
CA CYS A 232 7.93 5.37 8.69
C CYS A 232 7.62 6.23 9.92
N LEU A 233 7.25 7.50 9.73
CA LEU A 233 6.92 8.41 10.81
C LEU A 233 5.63 7.98 11.54
N ALA A 234 4.58 7.66 10.78
CA ALA A 234 3.28 7.27 11.33
C ALA A 234 3.32 5.91 12.05
N ASP A 235 4.14 4.97 11.56
CA ASP A 235 4.30 3.64 12.15
C ASP A 235 5.37 3.59 13.27
N GLY A 236 5.90 4.75 13.68
CA GLY A 236 6.89 4.84 14.77
C GLY A 236 8.30 4.34 14.40
N CYS A 237 8.57 4.08 13.13
CA CYS A 237 9.87 3.67 12.59
C CYS A 237 10.79 4.88 12.33
N GLY A 238 10.93 5.74 13.35
CA GLY A 238 11.72 6.98 13.26
C GLY A 238 13.19 6.80 12.80
N PRO A 239 13.92 5.72 13.16
CA PRO A 239 15.25 5.48 12.61
C PRO A 239 15.27 5.28 11.09
N GLN A 240 14.23 4.68 10.52
CA GLN A 240 14.08 4.43 9.08
C GLN A 240 13.67 5.70 8.33
N ALA A 241 12.94 6.62 8.97
CA ALA A 241 12.57 7.92 8.40
C ALA A 241 13.74 8.91 8.22
N LYS A 242 14.93 8.60 8.72
CA LYS A 242 16.14 9.45 8.61
C LYS A 242 17.02 9.12 7.40
N GLY A 243 16.70 8.02 6.72
CA GLY A 243 17.43 7.52 5.54
C GLY A 243 17.12 8.32 4.30
#